data_AF-A0A2P2CGI0-F1
#
_entry.id   AF-A0A2P2CGI0-F1
#
_cell.length_a   1.000
_cell.length_b   1.000
_cell.length_c   1.000
_cell.angle_alpha   90.00
_cell.angle_beta   90.00
_cell.angle_gamma   90.00
#
_symmetry.space_group_name_H-M   'P 1'
#
loop_
_entity.id
_entity.type
_entity.pdbx_description
1 polymer ?
#
loop_
_entity_poly.entity_id
_entity_poly.type
_entity_poly.pdbx_seq_one_letter_code
_entity_poly.pdbx_strand_id
1 'polypeptide(L)'
;MATDENTTDDIVAESSLQLWAAAQTDFDPFQVPSQEWPAETVPVRDADIAVDTHLDVDDVRASLDRLDGVKVVVGREAGTWSVLRTIPEDAPL
;
A
#
# COMPACT_ATOMS: atom_id res chain seq x y z
N MET A 1 8.40 1.95 -24.64
CA MET A 1 7.34 2.64 -23.89
C MET A 1 7.12 1.83 -22.62
N ALA A 2 7.99 1.99 -21.63
CA ALA A 2 7.97 1.25 -20.36
C ALA A 2 8.16 2.22 -19.16
N THR A 3 8.01 3.52 -19.41
CA THR A 3 8.32 4.58 -18.44
C THR A 3 7.11 4.89 -17.56
N ASP A 4 5.91 4.72 -18.11
CA ASP A 4 4.64 5.07 -17.47
C ASP A 4 4.24 4.04 -16.41
N GLU A 5 4.39 2.74 -16.69
CA GLU A 5 3.97 1.67 -15.76
C GLU A 5 4.79 1.65 -14.46
N ASN A 6 6.11 1.85 -14.56
CA ASN A 6 6.98 1.94 -13.39
C ASN A 6 6.70 3.21 -12.55
N THR A 7 6.27 4.28 -13.21
CA THR A 7 5.86 5.53 -12.53
C THR A 7 4.56 5.34 -11.77
N THR A 8 3.57 4.64 -12.34
CA THR A 8 2.31 4.33 -11.67
C THR A 8 2.53 3.46 -10.44
N ASP A 9 3.37 2.42 -10.54
CA ASP A 9 3.66 1.54 -9.41
C ASP A 9 4.34 2.28 -8.25
N ASP A 10 5.27 3.19 -8.53
CA ASP A 10 5.90 4.03 -7.51
C ASP A 10 4.90 5.01 -6.86
N ILE A 11 4.02 5.63 -7.65
CA ILE A 11 2.96 6.52 -7.13
C ILE A 11 1.99 5.74 -6.23
N VAL A 12 1.53 4.57 -6.68
CA VAL A 12 0.60 3.71 -5.92
C VAL A 12 1.28 3.21 -4.64
N ALA A 13 2.55 2.83 -4.70
CA ALA A 13 3.30 2.40 -3.52
C ALA A 13 3.45 3.53 -2.48
N GLU A 14 3.83 4.73 -2.93
CA GLU A 14 4.00 5.89 -2.04
C GLU A 14 2.67 6.30 -1.40
N SER A 15 1.61 6.44 -2.20
CA SER A 15 0.28 6.79 -1.70
C SER A 15 -0.28 5.72 -0.76
N SER A 16 -0.11 4.44 -1.09
CA SER A 16 -0.51 3.32 -0.20
C SER A 16 0.18 3.41 1.15
N LEU A 17 1.47 3.74 1.19
CA LEU A 17 2.21 3.92 2.44
C LEU A 17 1.70 5.12 3.23
N GLN A 18 1.51 6.27 2.59
CA GLN A 18 1.04 7.49 3.24
C GLN A 18 -0.35 7.32 3.82
N LEU A 19 -1.30 6.77 3.05
CA LEU A 19 -2.66 6.51 3.51
C LEU A 19 -2.68 5.46 4.61
N TRP A 20 -1.90 4.38 4.48
CA TRP A 20 -1.84 3.36 5.51
C TRP A 20 -1.25 3.92 6.80
N ALA A 21 -0.17 4.69 6.73
CA ALA A 21 0.43 5.35 7.88
C ALA A 21 -0.54 6.33 8.55
N ALA A 22 -1.27 7.14 7.76
CA ALA A 22 -2.27 8.05 8.27
C ALA A 22 -3.46 7.33 8.93
N ALA A 23 -3.77 6.11 8.51
CA ALA A 23 -4.82 5.28 9.10
C ALA A 23 -4.40 4.64 10.43
N GLN A 24 -3.10 4.55 10.74
CA GLN A 24 -2.63 3.98 12.00
C GLN A 24 -2.70 5.04 13.10
N THR A 25 -3.64 4.88 14.04
CA THR A 25 -3.79 5.77 15.19
C THR A 25 -2.93 5.39 16.39
N ASP A 26 -2.56 4.11 16.47
CA ASP A 26 -1.89 3.51 17.64
C ASP A 26 -0.37 3.57 17.56
N PHE A 27 0.19 3.77 16.37
CA PHE A 27 1.63 3.90 16.15
C PHE A 27 1.90 4.72 14.88
N ASP A 28 3.07 5.36 14.83
CA ASP A 28 3.55 6.04 13.63
C ASP A 28 4.62 5.17 12.96
N PRO A 29 4.38 4.62 11.75
CA PRO A 29 5.32 3.74 11.07
C PRO A 29 6.62 4.43 10.63
N PHE A 30 6.67 5.76 10.62
CA PHE A 30 7.90 6.52 10.36
C PHE A 30 8.72 6.78 11.62
N GLN A 31 8.15 6.56 12.82
CA GLN A 31 8.84 6.74 14.10
C GLN A 31 9.10 5.40 14.81
N VAL A 32 8.27 4.39 14.54
CA VAL A 32 8.33 3.07 15.16
C VAL A 32 8.96 2.07 14.18
N PRO A 33 9.98 1.31 14.59
CA PRO A 33 10.60 0.31 13.74
C PRO A 33 9.60 -0.78 13.35
N SER A 34 9.74 -1.32 12.14
CA SER A 34 8.78 -2.28 11.56
C SER A 34 8.60 -3.58 12.33
N GLN A 35 9.57 -3.95 13.16
CA GLN A 35 9.52 -5.12 14.05
C GLN A 35 8.57 -4.92 15.24
N GLU A 36 8.26 -3.66 15.57
CA GLU A 36 7.38 -3.27 16.68
C GLU A 36 5.97 -2.89 16.22
N TRP A 37 5.69 -2.98 14.91
CA TRP A 37 4.36 -2.74 14.40
C TRP A 37 3.37 -3.81 14.91
N PRO A 38 2.17 -3.42 15.33
CA PRO A 38 1.15 -4.37 15.76
C PRO A 38 0.74 -5.29 14.61
N ALA A 39 0.28 -6.51 14.96
CA ALA A 39 -0.25 -7.45 13.98
C ALA A 39 -1.62 -7.02 13.45
N GLU A 40 -2.39 -6.28 14.25
CA GLU A 40 -3.67 -5.69 13.88
C GLU A 40 -3.43 -4.27 13.37
N THR A 41 -3.47 -4.11 12.05
CA THR A 41 -3.30 -2.82 11.36
C THR A 41 -4.61 -2.42 10.70
N VAL A 42 -4.81 -1.11 10.53
CA VAL A 42 -5.98 -0.61 9.79
C VAL A 42 -5.70 -0.73 8.29
N PRO A 43 -6.49 -1.53 7.54
CA PRO A 43 -6.28 -1.69 6.11
C PRO A 43 -6.81 -0.47 5.34
N VAL A 44 -6.19 -0.17 4.21
CA VAL A 44 -6.61 0.91 3.28
C VAL A 44 -7.14 0.29 1.99
N ARG A 45 -8.24 0.80 1.46
CA ARG A 45 -8.88 0.23 0.28
C ARG A 45 -8.29 0.79 -1.01
N ASP A 46 -8.34 -0.01 -2.06
CA ASP A 46 -8.04 0.37 -3.45
C ASP A 46 -8.76 1.65 -3.88
N ALA A 47 -10.03 1.83 -3.46
CA ALA A 47 -10.81 3.03 -3.75
C ALA A 47 -10.22 4.30 -3.11
N ASP A 48 -9.71 4.23 -1.88
CA ASP A 48 -9.11 5.38 -1.20
C ASP A 48 -7.78 5.78 -1.87
N ILE A 49 -6.98 4.78 -2.26
CA ILE A 49 -5.74 4.98 -3.01
C ILE A 49 -6.03 5.61 -4.37
N ALA A 50 -7.03 5.09 -5.10
CA ALA A 50 -7.43 5.64 -6.39
C ALA A 50 -7.87 7.11 -6.31
N VAL A 51 -8.58 7.49 -5.23
CA VAL A 51 -8.96 8.87 -4.97
C VAL A 51 -7.74 9.75 -4.71
N ASP A 52 -6.80 9.29 -3.89
CA ASP A 52 -5.58 10.04 -3.55
C ASP A 52 -4.67 10.24 -4.78
N THR A 53 -4.41 9.16 -5.52
CA THR A 53 -3.54 9.18 -6.71
C THR A 53 -4.21 9.75 -7.96
N HIS A 54 -5.53 9.97 -7.94
CA HIS A 54 -6.34 10.34 -9.12
C HIS A 54 -6.20 9.34 -10.29
N LEU A 55 -6.05 8.05 -9.96
CA LEU A 55 -5.93 6.96 -10.93
C LEU A 55 -7.22 6.17 -11.00
N ASP A 56 -7.41 5.43 -12.09
CA ASP A 56 -8.49 4.45 -12.18
C ASP A 56 -8.26 3.30 -11.20
N VAL A 57 -9.34 2.84 -10.56
CA VAL A 57 -9.26 1.76 -9.54
C VAL A 57 -8.69 0.47 -10.12
N ASP A 58 -8.92 0.20 -11.41
CA ASP A 58 -8.39 -0.99 -12.07
C ASP A 58 -6.88 -0.89 -12.33
N ASP A 59 -6.35 0.31 -12.60
CA ASP A 59 -4.91 0.56 -12.69
C ASP A 59 -4.25 0.42 -11.32
N VAL A 60 -4.88 0.98 -10.27
CA VAL A 60 -4.42 0.80 -8.89
C VAL A 60 -4.39 -0.67 -8.51
N ARG A 61 -5.43 -1.45 -8.83
CA ARG A 61 -5.45 -2.89 -8.58
C ARG A 61 -4.36 -3.63 -9.34
N ALA A 62 -4.13 -3.29 -10.60
CA ALA A 62 -3.05 -3.89 -11.38
C ALA A 62 -1.67 -3.59 -10.78
N SER A 63 -1.45 -2.36 -10.30
CA SER A 63 -0.25 -1.98 -9.56
C SER A 63 -0.14 -2.71 -8.21
N LEU A 64 -1.22 -2.77 -7.43
CA LEU A 64 -1.25 -3.49 -6.16
C LEU A 64 -0.95 -4.98 -6.34
N ASP A 65 -1.43 -5.61 -7.41
CA ASP A 65 -1.09 -7.01 -7.74
C ASP A 65 0.42 -7.19 -7.98
N ARG A 66 1.06 -6.24 -8.67
CA ARG A 66 2.51 -6.27 -8.91
C ARG A 66 3.34 -5.98 -7.65
N LEU A 67 2.82 -5.14 -6.75
CA LEU A 67 3.50 -4.71 -5.53
C LEU A 67 3.28 -5.66 -4.34
N ASP A 68 2.31 -6.58 -4.45
CA ASP A 68 1.97 -7.56 -3.42
C ASP A 68 3.16 -8.48 -3.12
N GLY A 69 3.56 -8.52 -1.84
CA GLY A 69 4.73 -9.26 -1.38
C GLY A 69 6.07 -8.57 -1.65
N VAL A 70 6.09 -7.40 -2.30
CA VAL A 70 7.32 -6.62 -2.58
C VAL A 70 7.36 -5.33 -1.77
N LYS A 71 6.34 -4.46 -1.93
CA LYS A 71 6.24 -3.18 -1.20
C LYS A 71 5.02 -3.14 -0.27
N VAL A 72 3.99 -3.94 -0.54
CA VAL A 72 2.75 -4.00 0.24
C VAL A 72 2.26 -5.44 0.37
N VAL A 73 1.36 -5.68 1.31
CA VAL A 73 0.60 -6.94 1.41
C VAL A 73 -0.86 -6.64 1.14
N VAL A 74 -1.43 -7.29 0.14
CA VAL A 74 -2.78 -7.03 -0.34
C VAL A 74 -3.75 -8.13 0.10
N GLY A 75 -4.82 -7.73 0.78
CA GLY A 75 -5.97 -8.55 1.09
C GLY A 75 -7.05 -8.41 0.02
N ARG A 76 -7.69 -9.52 -0.35
CA ARG A 76 -8.76 -9.55 -1.34
C ARG A 76 -10.00 -10.17 -0.71
N GLU A 77 -11.02 -9.36 -0.46
CA GLU A 77 -12.25 -9.81 0.19
C GLU A 77 -13.48 -9.26 -0.53
N ALA A 78 -14.41 -10.15 -0.90
CA ALA A 78 -15.68 -9.81 -1.55
C ALA A 78 -15.57 -8.85 -2.77
N GLY A 79 -14.44 -8.89 -3.50
CA GLY A 79 -14.18 -8.03 -4.66
C GLY A 79 -13.53 -6.68 -4.32
N THR A 80 -13.25 -6.39 -3.05
CA THR A 80 -12.46 -5.24 -2.61
C THR A 80 -11.01 -5.65 -2.39
N TRP A 81 -10.09 -4.82 -2.88
CA TRP A 81 -8.67 -4.97 -2.65
C TRP A 81 -8.27 -3.99 -1.56
N SER A 82 -7.54 -4.46 -0.56
CA SER A 82 -7.09 -3.59 0.53
C SER A 82 -5.62 -3.86 0.84
N VAL A 83 -4.85 -2.80 1.04
CA VAL A 83 -3.50 -2.88 1.58
C VAL A 83 -3.62 -3.16 3.08
N LEU A 84 -3.26 -4.37 3.49
CA LEU A 84 -3.32 -4.80 4.89
C LEU A 84 -2.15 -4.21 5.69
N ARG A 85 -0.96 -4.22 5.09
CA ARG A 85 0.27 -3.67 5.65
C ARG A 85 1.24 -3.28 4.56
N THR A 86 2.16 -2.39 4.86
CA THR A 86 3.31 -2.09 4.01
C THR A 86 4.52 -2.96 4.37
N ILE A 87 5.40 -3.16 3.39
CA ILE A 87 6.69 -3.83 3.55
C ILE A 87 7.75 -2.73 3.53
N PRO A 88 8.45 -2.48 4.64
CA PRO A 88 9.52 -1.49 4.68
C PRO A 88 10.68 -1.95 3.80
N GLU A 89 11.32 -1.03 3.08
CA GLU A 89 12.49 -1.33 2.23
C GLU A 89 13.69 -1.87 3.02
N ASP A 90 13.72 -1.64 4.35
CA ASP A 90 14.77 -2.12 5.26
C ASP A 90 14.49 -3.55 5.81
N ALA A 91 13.35 -4.17 5.47
CA ALA A 91 13.04 -5.51 5.92
C ALA A 91 13.92 -6.55 5.17
N PRO A 92 14.67 -7.43 5.87
CA PRO A 92 15.40 -8.50 5.21
C PRO A 92 14.40 -9.46 4.54
N LEU A 93 14.59 -9.67 3.22
CA LEU A 93 13.87 -10.64 2.39
C LEU A 93 14.09 -12.09 2.87
#